data_AF-A0AA38XME1-F1
#
_entry.id   AF-A0AA38XME1-F1
#
_cell.length_a   1.000
_cell.length_b   1.000
_cell.length_c   1.000
_cell.angle_alpha   90.00
_cell.angle_beta   90.00
_cell.angle_gamma   90.00
#
_symmetry.space_group_name_H-M   'P 1'
#
loop_
_entity.id
_entity.type
_entity.pdbx_description
1 polymer ?
#
loop_
_entity_poly.entity_id
_entity_poly.type
_entity_poly.pdbx_seq_one_letter_code
_entity_poly.pdbx_strand_id
1 'polypeptide(L)'
;MSNSLLTPLFSKKRKMQHTPNIKDFLNDADCEIRVEHDSVIFGAFDRRKFSSLLMQARQLKTMLLAKQAELDRYIAQHGRQRPDVQSIAENTRKKLRQQTRKLQQCINENRLLRSQNQELSNDLEAAHKELEKIDHLRCNICMVAFKDTTIPCGHSACRECLGLWLGQGKGCPWCKRRFEEGDIRDIYLGSGNETRSTREDDDDQTDVLSLSSDSE
;
A
#
# COMPACT_ATOMS: atom_id res chain seq x y z
N MET A 1 14.04 -4.48 -28.46
CA MET A 1 12.67 -4.84 -28.89
C MET A 1 11.70 -3.98 -28.12
N SER A 2 11.36 -2.85 -28.72
CA SER A 2 10.49 -1.80 -28.21
C SER A 2 9.04 -2.11 -28.58
N ASN A 3 8.13 -2.12 -27.60
CA ASN A 3 6.72 -1.87 -27.88
C ASN A 3 6.13 -0.99 -26.76
N SER A 4 6.02 0.27 -27.12
CA SER A 4 5.35 1.36 -26.42
C SER A 4 3.90 1.36 -26.87
N LEU A 5 2.97 1.03 -25.98
CA LEU A 5 1.54 1.31 -26.20
C LEU A 5 1.04 2.16 -25.04
N LEU A 6 0.44 3.30 -25.41
CA LEU A 6 -0.38 4.25 -24.65
C LEU A 6 0.17 5.68 -24.71
N THR A 7 0.03 6.30 -25.88
CA THR A 7 -0.04 7.76 -26.05
C THR A 7 -1.43 8.27 -25.66
N PRO A 8 -1.56 9.28 -24.78
CA PRO A 8 -2.82 9.98 -24.58
C PRO A 8 -3.00 11.04 -25.66
N LEU A 9 -3.95 10.80 -26.57
CA LEU A 9 -4.35 11.74 -27.61
C LEU A 9 -5.45 12.69 -27.09
N PHE A 10 -5.23 13.98 -27.32
CA PHE A 10 -6.17 15.11 -27.30
C PHE A 10 -6.49 15.82 -25.98
N SER A 11 -5.59 16.76 -25.65
CA SER A 11 -5.96 18.10 -25.18
C SER A 11 -6.70 18.87 -26.27
N LYS A 12 -8.03 19.01 -26.17
CA LYS A 12 -8.78 20.14 -26.74
C LYS A 12 -9.92 20.51 -25.79
N LYS A 13 -9.68 21.50 -24.93
CA LYS A 13 -10.75 22.29 -24.30
C LYS A 13 -11.57 22.92 -25.43
N ARG A 14 -12.74 22.37 -25.76
CA ARG A 14 -13.72 23.10 -26.56
C ARG A 14 -14.23 24.24 -25.69
N LYS A 15 -13.79 25.47 -25.99
CA LYS A 15 -14.47 26.68 -25.55
C LYS A 15 -15.93 26.53 -26.00
N MET A 16 -16.87 26.43 -25.06
CA MET A 16 -18.28 26.57 -25.39
C MET A 16 -18.44 27.96 -26.01
N GLN A 17 -18.90 27.93 -27.25
CA GLN A 17 -19.10 29.09 -28.08
C GLN A 17 -20.12 30.00 -27.42
N HIS A 18 -19.84 31.30 -27.51
CA HIS A 18 -20.73 32.39 -27.12
C HIS A 18 -22.15 32.06 -27.59
N THR A 19 -23.11 32.01 -26.67
CA THR A 19 -24.52 31.96 -27.04
C THR A 19 -24.81 33.22 -27.87
N PRO A 20 -25.36 33.09 -29.11
CA PRO A 20 -25.70 34.28 -29.89
C PRO A 20 -26.78 35.04 -29.12
N ASN A 21 -26.52 36.30 -28.82
CA ASN A 21 -27.50 37.14 -28.14
C ASN A 21 -28.60 37.45 -29.16
N ILE A 22 -29.85 37.12 -28.86
CA ILE A 22 -31.01 37.42 -29.72
C ILE A 22 -31.15 38.92 -30.02
N LYS A 23 -30.47 39.78 -29.26
CA LYS A 23 -30.39 41.23 -29.50
C LYS A 23 -29.47 41.61 -30.67
N ASP A 24 -28.65 40.70 -31.17
CA ASP A 24 -27.78 40.94 -32.34
C ASP A 24 -28.55 40.82 -33.66
N PHE A 25 -29.83 40.42 -33.63
CA PHE A 25 -30.65 40.14 -34.81
C PHE A 25 -31.78 41.14 -35.07
N LEU A 26 -31.98 42.16 -34.22
CA LEU A 26 -33.04 43.14 -34.41
C LEU A 26 -32.49 44.53 -34.10
N ASN A 27 -32.15 45.28 -35.15
CA ASN A 27 -31.75 46.69 -35.08
C ASN A 27 -32.92 47.59 -35.50
N ASP A 28 -32.83 48.88 -35.18
CA ASP A 28 -33.84 49.92 -35.52
C ASP A 28 -34.19 49.98 -37.03
N ALA A 29 -33.40 49.36 -37.89
CA ALA A 29 -33.68 49.13 -39.31
C ALA A 29 -34.95 48.28 -39.58
N ASP A 30 -35.42 47.48 -38.62
CA ASP A 30 -36.67 46.70 -38.76
C ASP A 30 -37.94 47.57 -38.72
N CYS A 31 -37.83 48.83 -38.27
CA CYS A 31 -38.92 49.79 -38.32
C CYS A 31 -39.06 50.46 -39.71
N GLU A 32 -37.98 50.59 -40.47
CA GLU A 32 -38.00 51.18 -41.83
C GLU A 32 -38.54 50.21 -42.88
N ILE A 33 -38.27 48.91 -42.72
CA ILE A 33 -38.88 47.86 -43.57
C ILE A 33 -40.42 47.89 -43.47
N ARG A 34 -40.97 48.34 -42.34
CA ARG A 34 -42.42 48.43 -42.14
C ARG A 34 -43.11 49.48 -43.03
N VAL A 35 -42.40 50.54 -43.43
CA VAL A 35 -42.97 51.64 -44.22
C VAL A 35 -42.98 51.32 -45.71
N GLU A 36 -41.93 50.67 -46.23
CA GLU A 36 -41.90 50.22 -47.63
C GLU A 36 -42.78 48.99 -47.86
N HIS A 37 -42.82 48.06 -46.91
CA HIS A 37 -43.65 46.85 -47.01
C HIS A 37 -45.16 47.18 -46.88
N ASP A 38 -45.54 48.23 -46.16
CA ASP A 38 -46.93 48.70 -46.14
C ASP A 38 -47.38 49.18 -47.52
N SER A 39 -46.52 49.81 -48.33
CA SER A 39 -46.86 50.27 -49.69
C SER A 39 -47.04 49.12 -50.70
N VAL A 40 -46.29 48.02 -50.55
CA VAL A 40 -46.32 46.86 -51.46
C VAL A 40 -47.43 45.87 -51.07
N ILE A 41 -47.83 45.81 -49.80
CA ILE A 41 -48.86 44.88 -49.28
C ILE A 41 -50.30 45.34 -49.56
N PHE A 42 -50.52 46.60 -49.95
CA PHE A 42 -51.87 47.10 -50.29
C PHE A 42 -52.51 46.37 -51.49
N GLY A 43 -51.74 45.61 -52.29
CA GLY A 43 -52.24 44.93 -53.49
C GLY A 43 -52.63 43.45 -53.33
N ALA A 44 -52.21 42.72 -52.28
CA ALA A 44 -52.31 41.25 -52.34
C ALA A 44 -52.56 40.49 -51.03
N PHE A 45 -52.57 41.11 -49.84
CA PHE A 45 -52.80 40.36 -48.58
C PHE A 45 -53.78 41.02 -47.62
N ASP A 46 -54.66 40.19 -47.06
CA ASP A 46 -55.70 40.53 -46.10
C ASP A 46 -55.06 41.04 -44.78
N ARG A 47 -54.97 42.37 -44.58
CA ARG A 47 -54.26 43.02 -43.45
C ARG A 47 -54.62 42.41 -42.09
N ARG A 48 -55.85 41.94 -41.92
CA ARG A 48 -56.34 41.29 -40.69
C ARG A 48 -55.66 39.94 -40.42
N LYS A 49 -55.40 39.16 -41.47
CA LYS A 49 -54.71 37.86 -41.38
C LYS A 49 -53.24 38.05 -41.03
N PHE A 50 -52.58 39.03 -41.65
CA PHE A 50 -51.18 39.35 -41.32
C PHE A 50 -51.03 39.86 -39.88
N SER A 51 -51.92 40.75 -39.42
CA SER A 51 -51.91 41.20 -38.02
C SER A 51 -52.16 40.05 -37.04
N SER A 52 -53.03 39.08 -37.40
CA SER A 52 -53.30 37.90 -36.58
C SER A 52 -52.07 36.99 -36.48
N LEU A 53 -51.40 36.72 -37.59
CA LEU A 53 -50.16 35.93 -37.62
C LEU A 53 -49.04 36.60 -36.81
N LEU A 54 -48.90 37.92 -36.90
CA LEU A 54 -47.91 38.67 -36.12
C LEU A 54 -48.20 38.59 -34.61
N MET A 55 -49.48 38.66 -34.21
CA MET A 55 -49.88 38.47 -32.81
C MET A 55 -49.56 37.04 -32.33
N GLN A 56 -49.87 36.02 -33.14
CA GLN A 56 -49.55 34.63 -32.82
C GLN A 56 -48.04 34.40 -32.71
N ALA A 57 -47.24 34.99 -33.60
CA ALA A 57 -45.77 34.90 -33.55
C ALA A 57 -45.20 35.55 -32.29
N ARG A 58 -45.74 36.72 -31.88
CA ARG A 58 -45.37 37.37 -30.61
C ARG A 58 -45.74 36.52 -29.41
N GLN A 59 -46.93 35.92 -29.41
CA GLN A 59 -47.38 35.01 -28.34
C GLN A 59 -46.53 33.75 -28.25
N LEU A 60 -46.15 33.14 -29.38
CA LEU A 60 -45.24 32.00 -29.42
C LEU A 60 -43.86 32.38 -28.88
N LYS A 61 -43.34 33.56 -29.23
CA LYS A 61 -42.07 34.08 -28.72
C LYS A 61 -42.10 34.27 -27.19
N THR A 62 -43.18 34.85 -26.65
CA THR A 62 -43.30 35.00 -25.19
C THR A 62 -43.44 33.65 -24.48
N MET A 63 -44.18 32.70 -25.05
CA MET A 63 -44.27 31.34 -24.52
C MET A 63 -42.92 30.62 -24.54
N LEU A 64 -42.14 30.74 -25.62
CA LEU A 64 -40.81 30.15 -25.71
C LEU A 64 -39.86 30.74 -24.67
N LEU A 65 -39.86 32.07 -24.49
CA LEU A 65 -39.05 32.71 -23.45
C LEU A 65 -39.48 32.28 -22.04
N ALA A 66 -40.78 32.14 -21.79
CA ALA A 66 -41.30 31.64 -20.52
C ALA A 66 -40.86 30.18 -20.27
N LYS A 67 -40.91 29.33 -21.29
CA LYS A 67 -40.45 27.94 -21.22
C LYS A 67 -38.95 27.83 -21.05
N GLN A 68 -38.18 28.70 -21.70
CA GLN A 68 -36.74 28.80 -21.49
C GLN A 68 -36.42 29.16 -20.03
N ALA A 69 -37.12 30.15 -19.47
CA ALA A 69 -36.96 30.53 -18.07
C ALA A 69 -37.40 29.41 -17.10
N GLU A 70 -38.43 28.62 -17.43
CA GLU A 70 -38.79 27.42 -16.67
C GLU A 70 -37.68 26.37 -16.67
N LEU A 71 -37.09 26.10 -17.85
CA LEU A 71 -35.97 25.17 -17.97
C LEU A 71 -34.74 25.65 -17.21
N ASP A 72 -34.42 26.94 -17.28
CA ASP A 72 -33.30 27.54 -16.56
C ASP A 72 -33.51 27.44 -15.04
N ARG A 73 -34.74 27.63 -14.55
CA ARG A 73 -35.09 27.39 -13.14
C ARG A 73 -34.93 25.93 -12.75
N TYR A 74 -35.36 25.00 -13.60
CA TYR A 74 -35.20 23.56 -13.37
C TYR A 74 -33.71 23.17 -13.30
N ILE A 75 -32.90 23.68 -14.23
CA ILE A 75 -31.44 23.49 -14.24
C ILE A 75 -30.80 24.10 -12.99
N ALA A 76 -31.21 25.29 -12.56
CA ALA A 76 -30.67 25.92 -11.35
C ALA A 76 -31.05 25.18 -10.07
N GLN A 77 -32.27 24.62 -10.01
CA GLN A 77 -32.75 23.84 -8.87
C GLN A 77 -32.04 22.48 -8.76
N HIS A 78 -31.97 21.73 -9.87
CA HIS A 78 -31.37 20.40 -9.89
C HIS A 78 -29.85 20.40 -10.09
N GLY A 79 -29.28 21.47 -10.63
CA GLY A 79 -27.83 21.69 -10.71
C GLY A 79 -27.19 21.84 -9.33
N ARG A 80 -27.93 22.37 -8.34
CA ARG A 80 -27.50 22.41 -6.92
C ARG A 80 -27.62 21.07 -6.21
N GLN A 81 -28.53 20.19 -6.67
CA GLN A 81 -28.74 18.87 -6.10
C GLN A 81 -27.85 17.79 -6.70
N ARG A 82 -27.24 18.01 -7.87
CA ARG A 82 -26.07 17.22 -8.28
C ARG A 82 -25.00 17.50 -7.23
N PRO A 83 -24.70 16.54 -6.32
CA PRO A 83 -23.56 16.70 -5.44
C PRO A 83 -22.37 16.98 -6.34
N ASP A 84 -21.46 17.85 -5.92
CA ASP A 84 -20.30 18.19 -6.74
C ASP A 84 -19.50 16.91 -7.03
N VAL A 85 -19.82 16.27 -8.16
CA VAL A 85 -19.24 15.01 -8.61
C VAL A 85 -17.73 15.19 -8.73
N GLN A 86 -17.30 16.43 -8.98
CA GLN A 86 -15.91 16.82 -8.98
C GLN A 86 -15.28 16.75 -7.59
N SER A 87 -15.90 17.32 -6.55
CA SER A 87 -15.45 17.18 -5.15
C SER A 87 -15.43 15.73 -4.67
N ILE A 88 -16.46 14.93 -4.98
CA ILE A 88 -16.48 13.50 -4.62
C ILE A 88 -15.34 12.75 -5.34
N ALA A 89 -15.14 13.01 -6.64
CA ALA A 89 -14.05 12.43 -7.43
C ALA A 89 -12.67 12.86 -6.91
N GLU A 90 -12.52 14.10 -6.45
CA GLU A 90 -11.27 14.60 -5.87
C GLU A 90 -10.98 13.97 -4.51
N ASN A 91 -11.98 13.88 -3.63
CA ASN A 91 -11.83 13.26 -2.32
C ASN A 91 -11.52 11.76 -2.44
N THR A 92 -12.19 11.05 -3.34
CA THR A 92 -11.89 9.63 -3.62
C THR A 92 -10.48 9.46 -4.20
N ARG A 93 -10.06 10.33 -5.13
CA ARG A 93 -8.66 10.33 -5.63
C ARG A 93 -7.65 10.60 -4.52
N LYS A 94 -7.92 11.52 -3.60
CA LYS A 94 -7.05 11.79 -2.43
C LYS A 94 -6.95 10.57 -1.51
N LYS A 95 -8.08 9.95 -1.17
CA LYS A 95 -8.13 8.71 -0.36
C LYS A 95 -7.36 7.58 -1.04
N LEU A 96 -7.56 7.37 -2.34
CA LEU A 96 -6.85 6.35 -3.11
C LEU A 96 -5.34 6.61 -3.09
N ARG A 97 -4.90 7.86 -3.33
CA ARG A 97 -3.48 8.23 -3.25
C ARG A 97 -2.89 7.96 -1.86
N GLN A 98 -3.64 8.25 -0.80
CA GLN A 98 -3.20 7.97 0.57
C GLN A 98 -3.08 6.47 0.83
N GLN A 99 -4.06 5.67 0.40
CA GLN A 99 -4.01 4.22 0.50
C GLN A 99 -2.85 3.63 -0.30
N THR A 100 -2.59 4.11 -1.51
CA THR A 100 -1.44 3.67 -2.31
C THR A 100 -0.11 3.96 -1.61
N ARG A 101 0.03 5.13 -0.95
CA ARG A 101 1.23 5.46 -0.16
C ARG A 101 1.40 4.52 1.02
N LYS A 102 0.33 4.27 1.80
CA LYS A 102 0.35 3.33 2.92
C LYS A 102 0.71 1.92 2.47
N LEU A 103 0.16 1.46 1.35
CA LEU A 103 0.47 0.17 0.77
C LEU A 103 1.94 0.08 0.35
N GLN A 104 2.46 1.11 -0.32
CA GLN A 104 3.86 1.14 -0.72
C GLN A 104 4.81 1.12 0.48
N GLN A 105 4.46 1.84 1.54
CA GLN A 105 5.21 1.82 2.80
C GLN A 105 5.24 0.39 3.39
N CYS A 106 4.07 -0.25 3.53
CA CYS A 106 3.96 -1.62 4.03
C CYS A 106 4.74 -2.62 3.16
N ILE A 107 4.73 -2.46 1.83
CA ILE A 107 5.53 -3.29 0.91
C ILE A 107 7.03 -3.12 1.18
N ASN A 108 7.49 -1.88 1.37
CA ASN A 108 8.90 -1.60 1.65
C ASN A 108 9.33 -2.17 3.02
N GLU A 109 8.50 -2.01 4.05
CA GLU A 109 8.71 -2.60 5.37
C GLU A 109 8.77 -4.12 5.29
N ASN A 110 7.83 -4.75 4.58
CA ASN A 110 7.84 -6.21 4.40
C ASN A 110 9.09 -6.68 3.65
N ARG A 111 9.57 -5.91 2.67
CA ARG A 111 10.82 -6.20 1.96
C ARG A 111 12.03 -6.13 2.90
N LEU A 112 12.10 -5.12 3.77
CA LEU A 112 13.19 -4.98 4.75
C LEU A 112 13.19 -6.15 5.73
N LEU A 113 12.02 -6.46 6.31
CA LEU A 113 11.87 -7.59 7.25
C LEU A 113 12.26 -8.92 6.61
N ARG A 114 11.93 -9.14 5.34
CA ARG A 114 12.39 -10.35 4.61
C ARG A 114 13.91 -10.41 4.47
N SER A 115 14.56 -9.27 4.23
CA SER A 115 16.02 -9.20 4.15
C SER A 115 16.67 -9.52 5.49
N GLN A 116 16.17 -8.93 6.58
CA GLN A 116 16.66 -9.18 7.93
C GLN A 116 16.44 -10.64 8.35
N ASN A 117 15.27 -11.21 8.06
CA ASN A 117 15.01 -12.62 8.33
C ASN A 117 15.96 -13.55 7.55
N GLN A 118 16.33 -13.19 6.32
CA GLN A 118 17.30 -13.96 5.55
C GLN A 118 18.69 -13.90 6.17
N GLU A 119 19.12 -12.72 6.62
CA GLU A 119 20.40 -12.53 7.31
C GLU A 119 20.48 -13.36 8.60
N LEU A 120 19.47 -13.22 9.46
CA LEU A 120 19.36 -14.01 10.70
C LEU A 120 19.32 -15.53 10.42
N SER A 121 18.68 -15.96 9.33
CA SER A 121 18.69 -17.36 8.93
C SER A 121 20.09 -17.83 8.53
N ASN A 122 20.86 -17.00 7.83
CA ASN A 122 22.23 -17.32 7.43
C ASN A 122 23.14 -17.37 8.66
N ASP A 123 22.99 -16.44 9.60
CA ASP A 123 23.75 -16.39 10.84
C ASP A 123 23.47 -17.62 11.72
N LEU A 124 22.20 -18.02 11.81
CA LEU A 124 21.80 -19.24 12.50
C LEU A 124 22.42 -20.49 11.85
N GLU A 125 22.41 -20.57 10.51
CA GLU A 125 23.04 -21.67 9.79
C GLU A 125 24.56 -21.71 10.02
N ALA A 126 25.22 -20.55 10.01
CA ALA A 126 26.64 -20.44 10.30
C ALA A 126 26.94 -20.89 11.74
N ALA A 127 26.18 -20.41 12.72
CA ALA A 127 26.32 -20.80 14.12
C ALA A 127 26.09 -22.31 14.32
N HIS A 128 25.08 -22.90 13.67
CA HIS A 128 24.85 -24.34 13.69
C HIS A 128 26.03 -25.12 13.12
N LYS A 129 26.60 -24.67 12.00
CA LYS A 129 27.77 -25.31 11.40
C LYS A 129 29.00 -25.26 12.31
N GLU A 130 29.19 -24.18 13.07
CA GLU A 130 30.25 -24.11 14.08
C GLU A 130 29.97 -25.06 15.26
N LEU A 131 28.72 -25.18 15.70
CA LEU A 131 28.34 -26.11 16.77
C LEU A 131 28.50 -27.58 16.35
N GLU A 132 28.21 -27.93 15.10
CA GLU A 132 28.44 -29.28 14.56
C GLU A 132 29.90 -29.71 14.68
N LYS A 133 30.85 -28.77 14.53
CA LYS A 133 32.29 -29.07 14.67
C LYS A 133 32.65 -29.58 16.06
N ILE A 134 31.92 -29.16 17.09
CA ILE A 134 32.20 -29.55 18.49
C ILE A 134 31.20 -30.58 19.04
N ASP A 135 30.19 -30.99 18.27
CA ASP A 135 29.13 -31.89 18.75
C ASP A 135 29.66 -33.26 19.18
N HIS A 136 30.70 -33.76 18.51
CA HIS A 136 31.39 -35.01 18.88
C HIS A 136 32.05 -34.98 20.28
N LEU A 137 32.29 -33.80 20.84
CA LEU A 137 32.81 -33.62 22.19
C LEU A 137 31.70 -33.72 23.25
N ARG A 138 30.41 -33.68 22.88
CA ARG A 138 29.31 -33.85 23.83
C ARG A 138 29.28 -35.29 24.38
N CYS A 139 28.87 -35.41 25.63
CA CYS A 139 28.67 -36.68 26.31
C CYS A 139 27.56 -37.47 25.62
N ASN A 140 27.86 -38.67 25.11
CA ASN A 140 26.85 -39.51 24.44
C ASN A 140 25.79 -40.10 25.38
N ILE A 141 25.89 -39.86 26.69
CA ILE A 141 24.92 -40.35 27.68
C ILE A 141 23.84 -39.29 27.92
N CYS A 142 24.22 -38.05 28.26
CA CYS A 142 23.27 -36.97 28.53
C CYS A 142 23.05 -36.02 27.34
N MET A 143 23.95 -35.97 26.36
CA MET A 143 23.93 -35.06 25.20
C MET A 143 23.95 -33.55 25.56
N VAL A 144 24.15 -33.21 26.83
CA VAL A 144 24.15 -31.83 27.35
C VAL A 144 25.56 -31.35 27.65
N ALA A 145 26.30 -32.07 28.50
CA ALA A 145 27.65 -31.68 28.92
C ALA A 145 28.73 -32.19 27.93
N PHE A 146 29.88 -31.53 27.90
CA PHE A 146 31.06 -32.04 27.20
C PHE A 146 31.66 -33.25 27.92
N LYS A 147 32.38 -34.08 27.17
CA LYS A 147 33.22 -35.15 27.69
C LYS A 147 34.41 -34.52 28.41
N ASP A 148 34.35 -34.56 29.74
CA ASP A 148 35.36 -34.01 30.63
C ASP A 148 36.21 -35.11 31.29
N THR A 149 35.85 -36.39 31.09
CA THR A 149 36.47 -37.52 31.76
C THR A 149 36.64 -38.70 30.81
N THR A 150 37.73 -39.46 31.00
CA THR A 150 38.05 -40.68 30.27
C THR A 150 38.31 -41.83 31.24
N ILE A 151 37.99 -43.04 30.81
CA ILE A 151 38.19 -44.28 31.58
C ILE A 151 39.27 -45.16 30.93
N PRO A 152 39.84 -46.17 31.62
CA PRO A 152 41.00 -46.94 31.14
C PRO A 152 40.80 -47.68 29.81
N CYS A 153 39.54 -47.91 29.42
CA CYS A 153 39.23 -48.51 28.13
C CYS A 153 39.24 -47.53 26.96
N GLY A 154 39.50 -46.24 27.19
CA GLY A 154 39.60 -45.19 26.18
C GLY A 154 38.27 -44.54 25.79
N HIS A 155 37.15 -44.90 26.44
CA HIS A 155 35.88 -44.22 26.25
C HIS A 155 35.76 -43.00 27.17
N SER A 156 34.98 -42.00 26.75
CA SER A 156 34.84 -40.72 27.47
C SER A 156 33.37 -40.32 27.60
N ALA A 157 33.02 -39.75 28.76
CA ALA A 157 31.70 -39.18 29.06
C ALA A 157 31.87 -37.95 29.96
N CYS A 158 30.77 -37.33 30.39
CA CYS A 158 30.83 -36.38 31.49
C CYS A 158 30.92 -37.12 32.84
N ARG A 159 31.57 -36.48 33.83
CA ARG A 159 31.80 -37.04 35.17
C ARG A 159 30.51 -37.50 35.84
N GLU A 160 29.45 -36.69 35.75
CA GLU A 160 28.13 -36.98 36.32
C GLU A 160 27.55 -38.29 35.76
N CYS A 161 27.63 -38.49 34.44
CA CYS A 161 27.10 -39.69 33.80
C CYS A 161 27.92 -40.93 34.13
N LEU A 162 29.25 -40.82 34.19
CA LEU A 162 30.10 -41.95 34.59
C LEU A 162 29.88 -42.34 36.04
N GLY A 163 29.79 -41.38 36.97
CA GLY A 163 29.52 -41.64 38.38
C GLY A 163 28.16 -42.30 38.61
N LEU A 164 27.10 -41.81 37.96
CA LEU A 164 25.77 -42.43 38.03
C LEU A 164 25.78 -43.86 37.47
N TRP A 165 26.53 -44.11 36.42
CA TRP A 165 26.62 -45.44 35.81
C TRP A 165 27.39 -46.44 36.68
N LEU A 166 28.51 -46.00 37.27
CA LEU A 166 29.31 -46.78 38.22
C LEU A 166 28.53 -47.13 39.49
N GLY A 167 27.74 -46.18 40.02
CA GLY A 167 26.89 -46.40 41.19
C GLY A 167 25.85 -47.52 41.01
N GLN A 168 25.56 -47.92 39.76
CA GLN A 168 24.71 -49.06 39.43
C GLN A 168 25.48 -50.39 39.28
N GLY A 169 26.77 -50.44 39.61
CA GLY A 169 27.63 -51.62 39.52
C GLY A 169 28.00 -52.00 38.08
N LYS A 170 27.93 -51.06 37.13
CA LYS A 170 28.15 -51.30 35.71
C LYS A 170 29.55 -50.82 35.30
N GLY A 171 30.33 -51.67 34.63
CA GLY A 171 31.58 -51.28 33.95
C GLY A 171 31.32 -50.33 32.78
N CYS A 172 32.30 -50.08 31.90
CA CYS A 172 32.18 -49.13 30.79
C CYS A 172 30.83 -49.20 30.03
N PRO A 173 30.09 -48.08 29.83
CA PRO A 173 28.80 -48.08 29.12
C PRO A 173 28.85 -48.64 27.70
N TRP A 174 30.00 -48.53 27.02
CA TRP A 174 30.18 -48.94 25.62
C TRP A 174 30.76 -50.34 25.47
N CYS A 175 31.83 -50.67 26.18
CA CYS A 175 32.54 -51.95 26.00
C CYS A 175 32.45 -52.91 27.20
N LYS A 176 31.76 -52.51 28.28
CA LYS A 176 31.52 -53.30 29.50
C LYS A 176 32.78 -53.72 30.27
N ARG A 177 33.96 -53.19 29.93
CA ARG A 177 35.20 -53.41 30.69
C ARG A 177 35.05 -52.83 32.10
N ARG A 178 35.46 -53.58 33.12
CA ARG A 178 35.42 -53.14 34.53
C ARG A 178 36.48 -52.06 34.76
N PHE A 179 36.13 -51.08 35.59
CA PHE A 179 36.99 -50.00 36.08
C PHE A 179 36.39 -49.51 37.41
N GLU A 180 37.18 -48.85 38.24
CA GLU A 180 36.74 -48.29 39.53
C GLU A 180 36.69 -46.76 39.49
N GLU A 181 36.06 -46.12 40.49
CA GLU A 181 35.94 -44.65 40.58
C GLU A 181 37.32 -43.94 40.46
N GLY A 182 38.36 -44.52 41.07
CA GLY A 182 39.73 -43.98 41.04
C GLY A 182 40.43 -44.08 39.68
N ASP A 183 39.86 -44.84 38.74
CA ASP A 183 40.40 -45.01 37.39
C ASP A 183 39.92 -43.92 36.40
N ILE A 184 38.96 -43.08 36.82
CA ILE A 184 38.44 -41.97 36.00
C ILE A 184 39.47 -40.84 35.96
N ARG A 185 39.80 -40.37 34.76
CA ARG A 185 40.81 -39.34 34.51
C ARG A 185 40.17 -38.14 33.82
N ASP A 186 40.50 -36.94 34.25
CA ASP A 186 39.98 -35.72 33.63
C ASP A 186 40.64 -35.43 32.27
N ILE A 187 39.84 -34.94 31.33
CA ILE A 187 40.27 -34.41 30.04
C ILE A 187 40.37 -32.89 30.20
N TYR A 188 41.60 -32.38 30.30
CA TYR A 188 41.83 -30.94 30.33
C TYR A 188 41.71 -30.37 28.91
N LEU A 189 40.52 -29.89 28.57
CA LEU A 189 40.33 -29.02 27.42
C LEU A 189 40.85 -27.64 27.84
N GLY A 190 42.05 -27.27 27.36
CA GLY A 190 42.78 -26.08 27.81
C GLY A 190 41.89 -24.84 27.88
N SER A 191 42.04 -24.07 28.97
CA SER A 191 41.33 -22.81 29.17
C SER A 191 41.54 -21.90 27.97
N GLY A 192 40.48 -21.66 27.20
CA GLY A 192 40.48 -20.64 26.17
C GLY A 192 40.75 -19.30 26.81
N ASN A 193 41.80 -18.60 26.35
CA ASN A 193 42.06 -17.23 26.71
C ASN A 193 40.79 -16.39 26.52
N GLU A 194 40.52 -15.57 27.52
CA GLU A 194 39.48 -14.55 27.59
C GLU A 194 39.25 -13.90 26.22
N THR A 195 38.08 -14.14 25.64
CA THR A 195 37.59 -13.31 24.54
C THR A 195 37.32 -11.93 25.12
N ARG A 196 38.33 -11.07 24.98
CA ARG A 196 38.30 -9.62 25.13
C ARG A 196 36.99 -9.10 24.54
N SER A 197 36.09 -8.71 25.44
CA SER A 197 34.85 -7.98 25.16
C SER A 197 35.14 -6.89 24.13
N THR A 198 34.74 -7.12 22.88
CA THR A 198 34.40 -6.03 21.98
C THR A 198 33.15 -5.40 22.57
N ARG A 199 33.28 -4.15 22.99
CA ARG A 199 32.14 -3.31 23.36
C ARG A 199 31.23 -3.24 22.15
N GLU A 200 30.08 -3.90 22.23
CA GLU A 200 28.93 -3.64 21.38
C GLU A 200 28.36 -2.31 21.86
N ASP A 201 28.84 -1.21 21.26
CA ASP A 201 28.14 0.06 21.28
C ASP A 201 27.02 -0.02 20.24
N ASP A 202 25.95 -0.76 20.54
CA ASP A 202 24.73 -0.76 19.74
C ASP A 202 23.66 0.06 20.47
N ASP A 203 23.55 1.30 19.99
CA ASP A 203 22.49 2.26 20.25
C ASP A 203 21.22 1.77 19.53
N ASP A 204 20.63 0.67 20.01
CA ASP A 204 19.43 0.08 19.43
C ASP A 204 18.19 0.80 19.98
N GLN A 205 17.90 1.94 19.37
CA GLN A 205 16.62 2.63 19.52
C GLN A 205 15.51 1.72 18.99
N THR A 206 14.94 0.93 19.89
CA THR A 206 13.67 0.25 19.65
C THR A 206 12.58 1.31 19.56
N ASP A 207 12.28 1.77 18.34
CA ASP A 207 11.08 2.54 18.06
C ASP A 207 9.86 1.64 18.27
N VAL A 208 9.36 1.69 19.51
CA VAL A 208 8.09 1.10 19.91
C VAL A 208 7.00 1.73 19.05
N LEU A 209 6.45 0.96 18.12
CA LEU A 209 5.29 1.32 17.30
C LEU A 209 4.13 1.74 18.22
N SER A 210 4.03 3.05 18.48
CA SER A 210 2.88 3.64 19.14
C SER A 210 1.69 3.59 18.19
N LEU A 211 0.83 2.59 18.38
CA LEU A 211 -0.49 2.56 17.77
C LEU A 211 -1.35 3.64 18.43
N SER A 212 -1.34 4.84 17.84
CA SER A 212 -2.35 5.86 18.11
C SER A 212 -3.70 5.35 17.58
N SER A 213 -4.48 4.74 18.46
CA SER A 213 -5.90 4.52 18.27
C SER A 213 -6.62 5.87 18.40
N ASP A 214 -6.61 6.67 17.34
CA ASP A 214 -7.51 7.81 17.26
C ASP A 214 -8.90 7.29 16.87
N SER A 215 -9.79 7.42 17.85
CA SER A 215 -11.22 7.24 17.72
C SER A 215 -11.80 8.46 17.01
N GLU A 216 -12.56 8.25 15.94
CA GLU A 216 -13.69 9.07 15.48
C GLU A 216 -14.52 8.31 14.44
#